data_AF-A0A2V9VF09-F1
#
_entry.id   AF-A0A2V9VF09-F1
#
_cell.length_a   1.000
_cell.length_b   1.000
_cell.length_c   1.000
_cell.angle_alpha   90.00
_cell.angle_beta   90.00
_cell.angle_gamma   90.00
#
_symmetry.space_group_name_H-M   'P 1'
#
loop_
_entity.id
_entity.type
_entity.pdbx_description
1 polymer ?
#
loop_
_entity_poly.entity_id
_entity_poly.type
_entity_poly.pdbx_seq_one_letter_code
_entity_poly.pdbx_strand_id
1 'polypeptide(L)'
;MTAAPESPATDHPQCDFRIHRCILLFLPVRHIHISAWLLVLLSAVLQIVIFPLPGVYVLSWVALAPLLIALLRTRKPSALQLDENIKLLPATPGQAFVLAYVCGIVWYAGTCYWIYATMHQYGGLSRPVALLILFLFCLYLGLYHGVFGLVLSLAAGGRAFSRRALLVAPFLWVAVELARTRITGLPWDLLGIAQVDNIPLARVATVTGVYGLSFEIMLVNTALAAAFLLRRDKCKILLGAGLAAALVLQAGRWISPPRLPSTHAALLVQENIPILQGADWTKDYFEGTLRDLTWISLNPPDSRASASSDSASPKSRHFDLIVWPESPAPFYTGDPAFRDVVSNVARQTNAWVITGSLGVRNASSSPQRETEVYNSAALISPSGEWVGRYDKVHLVPFGEYVPFRRAMPFMDMLTKEVGDFQRGSSRMPLDAGGARIGLIICYESIFPDEVRQFVANGAQVLVNISNDGWYGDSGAYAQHLNQTRMRAIENDRWLLSATNT
;
A
#
# COMPACT_ATOMS: atom_id res chain seq x y z
N MET A 1 -49.91 20.95 -74.57
CA MET A 1 -49.65 20.33 -73.25
C MET A 1 -48.25 20.74 -72.82
N THR A 2 -48.16 21.32 -71.61
CA THR A 2 -46.99 21.38 -70.69
C THR A 2 -45.69 22.04 -71.23
N ALA A 3 -45.40 23.30 -70.92
CA ALA A 3 -44.83 23.85 -69.67
C ALA A 3 -43.29 24.01 -69.74
N ALA A 4 -42.81 25.26 -69.67
CA ALA A 4 -41.48 25.67 -69.20
C ALA A 4 -41.52 25.79 -67.64
N PRO A 5 -40.44 26.11 -66.87
CA PRO A 5 -39.13 26.68 -67.25
C PRO A 5 -37.90 26.27 -66.35
N GLU A 6 -36.80 27.02 -66.50
CA GLU A 6 -35.82 27.48 -65.47
C GLU A 6 -34.49 26.74 -65.15
N SER A 7 -33.41 27.40 -65.60
CA SER A 7 -32.24 27.96 -64.87
C SER A 7 -31.36 27.08 -63.94
N PRO A 8 -30.02 27.14 -64.07
CA PRO A 8 -29.07 26.42 -63.22
C PRO A 8 -28.76 27.20 -61.92
N ALA A 9 -28.78 26.49 -60.79
CA ALA A 9 -28.36 27.03 -59.50
C ALA A 9 -26.88 26.70 -59.20
N THR A 10 -26.20 27.79 -58.89
CA THR A 10 -24.86 28.04 -58.30
C THR A 10 -24.28 27.04 -57.29
N ASP A 11 -22.95 26.94 -57.35
CA ASP A 11 -21.97 26.39 -56.39
C ASP A 11 -22.23 26.67 -54.91
N HIS A 12 -22.03 25.65 -54.07
CA HIS A 12 -21.40 25.78 -52.75
C HIS A 12 -20.61 24.50 -52.40
N PRO A 13 -19.34 24.60 -51.96
CA PRO A 13 -18.53 23.44 -51.61
C PRO A 13 -18.87 22.99 -50.18
N GLN A 14 -19.50 21.82 -50.03
CA GLN A 14 -19.61 21.19 -48.72
C GLN A 14 -18.28 20.54 -48.34
N CYS A 15 -17.59 21.24 -47.45
CA CYS A 15 -16.43 20.78 -46.71
C CYS A 15 -16.86 19.63 -45.78
N ASP A 16 -16.80 18.40 -46.29
CA ASP A 16 -17.19 17.21 -45.53
C ASP A 16 -16.05 16.82 -44.57
N PHE A 17 -16.05 17.47 -43.41
CA PHE A 17 -15.15 17.21 -42.30
C PHE A 17 -15.42 15.78 -41.81
N ARG A 18 -14.51 14.85 -42.14
CA ARG A 18 -14.47 13.46 -41.64
C ARG A 18 -14.28 13.42 -40.12
N ILE A 19 -15.30 13.75 -39.36
CA ILE A 19 -15.42 13.51 -37.92
C ILE A 19 -16.04 12.11 -37.74
N HIS A 20 -15.31 11.05 -38.12
CA HIS A 20 -15.74 9.66 -37.91
C HIS A 20 -14.62 8.75 -37.37
N ARG A 21 -13.58 9.34 -36.76
CA ARG A 21 -12.45 8.57 -36.17
C ARG A 21 -12.36 8.56 -34.64
N CYS A 22 -13.27 9.21 -33.91
CA CYS A 22 -13.16 9.32 -32.45
C CYS A 22 -14.05 8.37 -31.62
N ILE A 23 -14.89 7.52 -32.22
CA ILE A 23 -15.84 6.65 -31.48
C ILE A 23 -15.59 5.15 -31.78
N LEU A 24 -14.32 4.72 -31.86
CA LEU A 24 -13.97 3.31 -32.08
C LEU A 24 -12.91 2.79 -31.09
N LEU A 25 -13.04 3.12 -29.80
CA LEU A 25 -12.26 2.48 -28.73
C LEU A 25 -12.82 1.10 -28.30
N PHE A 26 -14.01 0.72 -28.80
CA PHE A 26 -14.58 -0.61 -28.62
C PHE A 26 -14.43 -1.46 -29.90
N LEU A 27 -13.20 -1.85 -30.23
CA LEU A 27 -12.98 -2.96 -31.17
C LEU A 27 -13.49 -4.26 -30.52
N PRO A 28 -14.07 -5.21 -31.28
CA PRO A 28 -14.62 -6.43 -30.70
C PRO A 28 -13.49 -7.21 -30.02
N VAL A 29 -13.65 -7.48 -28.72
CA VAL A 29 -12.78 -8.36 -27.91
C VAL A 29 -13.00 -9.82 -28.32
N ARG A 30 -12.89 -10.10 -29.62
CA ARG A 30 -13.01 -11.43 -30.23
C ARG A 30 -11.62 -11.86 -30.70
N HIS A 31 -11.40 -13.17 -30.82
CA HIS A 31 -10.15 -13.76 -31.34
C HIS A 31 -8.89 -13.56 -30.46
N ILE A 32 -9.03 -13.62 -29.14
CA ILE A 32 -7.88 -13.81 -28.23
C ILE A 32 -7.50 -15.29 -28.24
N HIS A 33 -6.22 -15.58 -28.49
CA HIS A 33 -5.72 -16.95 -28.46
C HIS A 33 -5.69 -17.51 -27.04
N ILE A 34 -6.03 -18.79 -26.85
CA ILE A 34 -6.10 -19.42 -25.52
C ILE A 34 -4.79 -19.32 -24.74
N SER A 35 -3.65 -19.37 -25.42
CA SER A 35 -2.33 -19.21 -24.78
C SER A 35 -2.16 -17.87 -24.08
N ALA A 36 -2.80 -16.80 -24.56
CA ALA A 36 -2.72 -15.49 -23.91
C ALA A 36 -3.45 -15.51 -22.56
N TRP A 37 -4.60 -16.18 -22.48
CA TRP A 37 -5.33 -16.37 -21.22
C TRP A 37 -4.55 -17.22 -20.23
N LEU A 38 -3.93 -18.32 -20.69
CA LEU A 38 -3.08 -19.15 -19.83
C LEU A 38 -1.90 -18.36 -19.26
N LEU A 39 -1.26 -17.51 -20.06
CA LEU A 39 -0.18 -16.64 -19.61
C LEU A 39 -0.65 -15.54 -18.65
N VAL A 40 -1.85 -14.98 -18.86
CA VAL A 40 -2.48 -14.03 -17.92
C VAL A 40 -2.73 -14.69 -16.57
N LEU A 41 -3.31 -15.89 -16.55
CA LEU A 41 -3.56 -16.64 -15.31
C LEU A 41 -2.24 -17.02 -14.63
N LEU A 42 -1.25 -17.49 -15.39
CA LEU A 42 0.09 -17.77 -14.87
C LEU A 42 0.69 -16.53 -14.22
N SER A 43 0.64 -15.37 -14.88
CA SER A 43 1.14 -14.12 -14.33
C SER A 43 0.41 -13.73 -13.05
N ALA A 44 -0.92 -13.84 -13.02
CA ALA A 44 -1.70 -13.50 -11.84
C ALA A 44 -1.36 -14.41 -10.65
N VAL A 45 -1.27 -15.73 -10.87
CA VAL A 45 -0.88 -16.70 -9.82
C VAL A 45 0.53 -16.42 -9.32
N LEU A 46 1.49 -16.19 -10.21
CA LEU A 46 2.86 -15.84 -9.81
C LEU A 46 2.90 -14.55 -8.99
N GLN A 47 2.10 -13.54 -9.36
CA GLN A 47 2.00 -12.29 -8.61
C GLN A 47 1.35 -12.48 -7.24
N ILE A 48 0.31 -13.32 -7.14
CA ILE A 48 -0.34 -13.64 -5.86
C ILE A 48 0.68 -14.23 -4.91
N VAL A 49 1.50 -15.20 -5.32
CA VAL A 49 2.42 -15.91 -4.40
C VAL A 49 3.55 -15.03 -3.83
N ILE A 50 3.72 -13.79 -4.33
CA ILE A 50 4.74 -12.85 -3.86
C ILE A 50 4.43 -12.29 -2.47
N PHE A 51 3.16 -11.98 -2.16
CA PHE A 51 2.79 -11.12 -1.02
C PHE A 51 2.15 -11.85 0.17
N PRO A 52 1.08 -12.65 0.01
CA PRO A 52 0.55 -13.49 1.08
C PRO A 52 1.60 -14.49 1.55
N LEU A 53 1.54 -14.87 2.83
CA LEU A 53 2.44 -15.85 3.42
C LEU A 53 2.42 -17.17 2.61
N PRO A 54 3.59 -17.74 2.24
CA PRO A 54 4.93 -17.45 2.78
C PRO A 54 5.70 -16.28 2.11
N GLY A 55 5.12 -15.58 1.13
CA GLY A 55 5.74 -14.40 0.51
C GLY A 55 6.98 -14.72 -0.34
N VAL A 56 6.81 -15.47 -1.44
CA VAL A 56 7.93 -15.97 -2.26
C VAL A 56 8.47 -14.86 -3.17
N TYR A 57 9.19 -13.89 -2.60
CA TYR A 57 9.59 -12.66 -3.29
C TYR A 57 10.43 -12.87 -4.54
N VAL A 58 11.17 -13.97 -4.65
CA VAL A 58 12.00 -14.30 -5.82
C VAL A 58 11.15 -14.40 -7.09
N LEU A 59 9.87 -14.78 -6.98
CA LEU A 59 8.97 -14.86 -8.13
C LEU A 59 8.67 -13.49 -8.74
N SER A 60 8.83 -12.39 -7.99
CA SER A 60 8.63 -11.02 -8.53
C SER A 60 9.46 -10.77 -9.81
N TRP A 61 10.66 -11.35 -9.89
CA TRP A 61 11.56 -11.23 -11.03
C TRP A 61 11.04 -11.85 -12.34
N VAL A 62 10.05 -12.74 -12.26
CA VAL A 62 9.49 -13.46 -13.41
C VAL A 62 7.97 -13.34 -13.54
N ALA A 63 7.28 -12.85 -12.51
CA ALA A 63 5.82 -12.91 -12.40
C ALA A 63 5.06 -12.12 -13.48
N LEU A 64 5.62 -11.03 -14.00
CA LEU A 64 4.99 -10.13 -14.98
C LEU A 64 5.39 -10.44 -16.42
N ALA A 65 6.47 -11.20 -16.64
CA ALA A 65 6.91 -11.60 -17.96
C ALA A 65 5.82 -12.35 -18.76
N PRO A 66 5.05 -13.31 -18.18
CA PRO A 66 3.95 -13.95 -18.90
C PRO A 66 2.87 -12.97 -19.34
N LEU A 67 2.52 -11.96 -18.53
CA LEU A 67 1.56 -10.92 -18.93
C LEU A 67 2.09 -10.11 -20.11
N LEU A 68 3.34 -9.67 -20.09
CA LEU A 68 3.96 -8.96 -21.22
C LEU A 68 3.95 -9.81 -22.50
N ILE A 69 4.26 -11.10 -22.40
CA ILE A 69 4.20 -12.04 -23.53
C ILE A 69 2.74 -12.18 -24.02
N ALA A 70 1.77 -12.30 -23.12
CA ALA A 70 0.36 -12.43 -23.45
C ALA A 70 -0.15 -11.22 -24.25
N LEU A 71 0.25 -10.01 -23.89
CA LEU A 71 -0.15 -8.76 -24.54
C LEU A 71 0.54 -8.56 -25.91
N LEU A 72 1.76 -9.07 -26.07
CA LEU A 72 2.53 -8.95 -27.31
C LEU A 72 2.33 -10.13 -28.28
N ARG A 73 1.73 -11.25 -27.82
CA ARG A 73 1.49 -12.48 -28.59
C ARG A 73 0.05 -12.98 -28.39
N THR A 74 -0.93 -12.23 -28.86
CA THR A 74 -2.34 -12.41 -28.48
C THR A 74 -3.23 -13.05 -29.56
N ARG A 75 -3.19 -12.57 -30.80
CA ARG A 75 -4.22 -12.88 -31.81
C ARG A 75 -3.63 -13.50 -33.07
N LYS A 76 -4.39 -14.37 -33.73
CA LYS A 76 -4.00 -14.90 -35.05
C LYS A 76 -4.13 -13.77 -36.10
N PRO A 77 -3.19 -13.67 -37.06
CA PRO A 77 -3.35 -12.77 -38.20
C PRO A 77 -4.59 -13.13 -39.01
N SER A 78 -5.25 -12.13 -39.60
CA SER A 78 -6.42 -12.32 -40.46
C SER A 78 -6.08 -12.90 -41.83
N ALA A 79 -4.80 -12.90 -42.23
CA ALA A 79 -4.31 -13.50 -43.46
C ALA A 79 -3.80 -14.93 -43.21
N LEU A 80 -4.05 -15.84 -44.14
CA LEU A 80 -3.52 -17.20 -44.15
C LEU A 80 -1.98 -17.16 -44.10
N GLN A 81 -1.39 -17.85 -43.12
CA GLN A 81 0.04 -18.08 -43.06
C GLN A 81 0.36 -19.37 -43.81
N LEU A 82 1.31 -19.28 -44.76
CA LEU A 82 1.85 -20.40 -45.54
C LEU A 82 2.86 -21.25 -44.76
N ASP A 83 3.16 -20.87 -43.51
CA ASP A 83 4.19 -21.45 -42.66
C ASP A 83 3.52 -22.18 -41.48
N GLU A 84 3.99 -23.37 -41.11
CA GLU A 84 3.35 -24.21 -40.06
C GLU A 84 3.39 -23.55 -38.67
N ASN A 85 4.28 -22.58 -38.46
CA ASN A 85 4.43 -21.85 -37.21
C ASN A 85 3.51 -20.62 -37.14
N ILE A 86 2.39 -20.75 -36.42
CA ILE A 86 1.44 -19.65 -36.19
C ILE A 86 2.13 -18.47 -35.47
N LYS A 87 2.43 -17.42 -36.22
CA LYS A 87 2.99 -16.17 -35.68
C LYS A 87 1.85 -15.24 -35.27
N LEU A 88 1.60 -15.19 -33.96
CA LEU A 88 0.57 -14.35 -33.35
C LEU A 88 0.99 -12.86 -33.35
N LEU A 89 0.00 -11.98 -33.48
CA LEU A 89 0.13 -10.52 -33.39
C LEU A 89 -0.16 -10.03 -31.96
N PRO A 90 0.33 -8.84 -31.58
CA PRO A 90 -0.04 -8.19 -30.34
C PRO A 90 -1.54 -7.94 -30.23
N ALA A 91 -1.99 -7.84 -28.97
CA ALA A 91 -3.33 -7.43 -28.61
C ALA A 91 -3.66 -6.06 -29.22
N THR A 92 -4.89 -5.89 -29.70
CA THR A 92 -5.46 -4.55 -29.89
C THR A 92 -5.61 -3.83 -28.55
N PRO A 93 -5.75 -2.50 -28.51
CA PRO A 93 -5.88 -1.77 -27.25
C PRO A 93 -6.99 -2.32 -26.34
N GLY A 94 -8.17 -2.63 -26.89
CA GLY A 94 -9.27 -3.24 -26.13
C GLY A 94 -8.97 -4.67 -25.62
N GLN A 95 -8.31 -5.50 -26.42
CA GLN A 95 -7.88 -6.83 -25.98
C GLN A 95 -6.82 -6.74 -24.87
N ALA A 96 -5.88 -5.80 -24.99
CA ALA A 96 -4.81 -5.59 -24.04
C ALA A 96 -5.33 -5.09 -22.69
N PHE A 97 -6.31 -4.17 -22.74
CA PHE A 97 -7.04 -3.75 -21.56
C PHE A 97 -7.70 -4.94 -20.87
N VAL A 98 -8.49 -5.74 -21.58
CA VAL A 98 -9.21 -6.88 -20.98
C VAL A 98 -8.26 -7.92 -20.39
N LEU A 99 -7.19 -8.28 -21.10
CA LEU A 99 -6.22 -9.27 -20.61
C LEU A 99 -5.52 -8.81 -19.33
N ALA A 100 -5.01 -7.57 -19.33
CA ALA A 100 -4.35 -7.04 -18.16
C ALA A 100 -5.34 -6.75 -17.02
N TYR A 101 -6.57 -6.31 -17.33
CA TYR A 101 -7.62 -6.09 -16.35
C TYR A 101 -8.00 -7.37 -15.61
N VAL A 102 -8.22 -8.48 -16.33
CA VAL A 102 -8.47 -9.79 -15.72
C VAL A 102 -7.27 -10.25 -14.88
N CYS A 103 -6.04 -10.02 -15.35
CA CYS A 103 -4.84 -10.29 -14.56
C CYS A 103 -4.87 -9.55 -13.21
N GLY A 104 -5.18 -8.25 -13.24
CA GLY A 104 -5.29 -7.41 -12.04
C GLY A 104 -6.42 -7.85 -11.11
N ILE A 105 -7.61 -8.18 -11.64
CA ILE A 105 -8.74 -8.68 -10.84
C ILE A 105 -8.34 -9.94 -10.07
N VAL A 106 -7.74 -10.92 -10.76
CA VAL A 106 -7.31 -12.19 -10.14
C VAL A 106 -6.22 -11.93 -9.11
N TRP A 107 -5.25 -11.06 -9.42
CA TRP A 107 -4.19 -10.69 -8.49
C TRP A 107 -4.73 -10.04 -7.21
N TYR A 108 -5.59 -9.03 -7.31
CA TYR A 108 -6.20 -8.40 -6.13
C TYR A 108 -7.10 -9.36 -5.36
N ALA A 109 -7.85 -10.24 -6.04
CA ALA A 109 -8.68 -11.22 -5.37
C ALA A 109 -7.86 -12.21 -4.54
N GLY A 110 -6.69 -12.63 -5.04
CA GLY A 110 -5.80 -13.53 -4.32
C GLY A 110 -4.90 -12.86 -3.28
N THR A 111 -4.57 -11.58 -3.47
CA THR A 111 -3.64 -10.84 -2.59
C THR A 111 -4.35 -10.11 -1.46
N CYS A 112 -5.51 -9.52 -1.76
CA CYS A 112 -6.35 -8.78 -0.83
C CYS A 112 -7.58 -9.58 -0.37
N TYR A 113 -7.50 -10.93 -0.38
CA TYR A 113 -8.58 -11.81 0.04
C TYR A 113 -9.06 -11.53 1.48
N TRP A 114 -8.14 -11.02 2.32
CA TRP A 114 -8.39 -10.66 3.71
C TRP A 114 -9.45 -9.57 3.88
N ILE A 115 -9.71 -8.74 2.87
CA ILE A 115 -10.78 -7.72 2.89
C ILE A 115 -12.14 -8.38 3.17
N TYR A 116 -12.39 -9.57 2.64
CA TYR A 116 -13.61 -10.32 2.93
C TYR A 116 -13.75 -10.60 4.43
N ALA A 117 -12.68 -11.09 5.07
CA ALA A 117 -12.69 -11.41 6.49
C ALA A 117 -12.88 -10.14 7.33
N THR A 118 -12.15 -9.06 7.02
CA THR A 118 -12.27 -7.78 7.72
C THR A 118 -13.69 -7.22 7.64
N MET A 119 -14.29 -7.18 6.44
CA MET A 119 -15.65 -6.66 6.25
C MET A 119 -16.73 -7.54 6.89
N HIS A 120 -16.54 -8.86 6.91
CA HIS A 120 -17.53 -9.77 7.50
C HIS A 120 -17.44 -9.80 9.03
N GLN A 121 -16.25 -10.05 9.58
CA GLN A 121 -16.04 -10.27 11.02
C GLN A 121 -16.13 -8.95 11.78
N TYR A 122 -15.33 -7.98 11.35
CA TYR A 122 -15.24 -6.70 12.04
C TYR A 122 -16.28 -5.72 11.52
N GLY A 123 -16.46 -5.63 10.19
CA GLY A 123 -17.50 -4.80 9.55
C GLY A 123 -18.94 -5.26 9.79
N GLY A 124 -19.15 -6.51 10.25
CA GLY A 124 -20.50 -7.05 10.57
C GLY A 124 -21.41 -7.24 9.37
N LEU A 125 -20.86 -7.19 8.16
CA LEU A 125 -21.62 -7.34 6.94
C LEU A 125 -21.95 -8.82 6.71
N SER A 126 -23.08 -9.09 6.05
CA SER A 126 -23.41 -10.46 5.66
C SER A 126 -22.38 -11.00 4.65
N ARG A 127 -22.17 -12.33 4.64
CA ARG A 127 -21.18 -12.96 3.74
C ARG A 127 -21.36 -12.56 2.27
N PRO A 128 -22.58 -12.50 1.70
CA PRO A 128 -22.76 -12.06 0.31
C PRO A 128 -22.33 -10.61 0.08
N VAL A 129 -22.60 -9.71 1.02
CA VAL A 129 -22.22 -8.29 0.92
C VAL A 129 -20.71 -8.12 1.03
N ALA A 130 -20.05 -8.81 1.97
CA ALA A 130 -18.60 -8.78 2.08
C ALA A 130 -17.89 -9.32 0.81
N LEU A 131 -18.42 -10.40 0.21
CA LEU A 131 -17.93 -10.91 -1.08
C LEU A 131 -18.14 -9.93 -2.21
N LEU A 132 -19.30 -9.26 -2.26
CA LEU A 132 -19.57 -8.23 -3.25
C LEU A 132 -18.60 -7.05 -3.12
N ILE A 133 -18.28 -6.61 -1.90
CA ILE A 133 -17.29 -5.55 -1.65
C ILE A 133 -15.90 -5.95 -2.16
N LEU A 134 -15.42 -7.15 -1.82
CA LEU A 134 -14.15 -7.66 -2.35
C LEU A 134 -14.18 -7.72 -3.88
N PHE A 135 -15.27 -8.20 -4.47
CA PHE A 135 -15.42 -8.25 -5.93
C PHE A 135 -15.36 -6.86 -6.56
N LEU A 136 -16.12 -5.89 -6.05
CA LEU A 136 -16.11 -4.50 -6.54
C LEU A 136 -14.74 -3.84 -6.35
N PHE A 137 -14.06 -4.11 -5.24
CA PHE A 137 -12.70 -3.67 -4.99
C PHE A 137 -11.73 -4.19 -6.07
N CYS A 138 -11.79 -5.48 -6.38
CA CYS A 138 -10.96 -6.10 -7.42
C CYS A 138 -11.27 -5.53 -8.82
N LEU A 139 -12.55 -5.29 -9.14
CA LEU A 139 -12.94 -4.62 -10.38
C LEU A 139 -12.39 -3.20 -10.44
N TYR A 140 -12.52 -2.42 -9.37
CA TYR A 140 -12.07 -1.03 -9.38
C TYR A 140 -10.54 -0.93 -9.50
N LEU A 141 -9.78 -1.67 -8.70
CA LEU A 141 -8.32 -1.58 -8.74
C LEU A 141 -7.69 -2.33 -9.91
N GLY A 142 -8.35 -3.37 -10.42
CA GLY A 142 -7.93 -4.05 -11.64
C GLY A 142 -7.82 -3.09 -12.83
N LEU A 143 -8.57 -1.97 -12.83
CA LEU A 143 -8.51 -0.96 -13.89
C LEU A 143 -7.09 -0.43 -14.10
N TYR A 144 -6.27 -0.33 -13.04
CA TYR A 144 -4.87 0.09 -13.14
C TYR A 144 -4.06 -0.86 -14.03
N HIS A 145 -4.27 -2.18 -13.90
CA HIS A 145 -3.67 -3.16 -14.82
C HIS A 145 -4.27 -3.04 -16.23
N GLY A 146 -5.58 -2.84 -16.34
CA GLY A 146 -6.23 -2.60 -17.64
C GLY A 146 -5.62 -1.42 -18.39
N VAL A 147 -5.41 -0.29 -17.69
CA VAL A 147 -4.76 0.92 -18.23
C VAL A 147 -3.31 0.63 -18.62
N PHE A 148 -2.56 -0.13 -17.80
CA PHE A 148 -1.22 -0.59 -18.17
C PHE A 148 -1.24 -1.34 -19.51
N GLY A 149 -2.11 -2.34 -19.66
CA GLY A 149 -2.24 -3.11 -20.90
C GLY A 149 -2.65 -2.26 -22.10
N LEU A 150 -3.62 -1.36 -21.91
CA LEU A 150 -4.10 -0.43 -22.93
C LEU A 150 -2.96 0.45 -23.47
N VAL A 151 -2.26 1.17 -22.58
CA VAL A 151 -1.20 2.11 -22.98
C VAL A 151 0.00 1.37 -23.56
N LEU A 152 0.33 0.20 -23.04
CA LEU A 152 1.40 -0.64 -23.60
C LEU A 152 1.08 -1.07 -25.04
N SER A 153 -0.17 -1.46 -25.33
CA SER A 153 -0.62 -1.82 -26.68
C SER A 153 -0.61 -0.62 -27.63
N LEU A 154 -0.97 0.58 -27.16
CA LEU A 154 -0.85 1.82 -27.93
C LEU A 154 0.62 2.11 -28.28
N ALA A 155 1.54 1.95 -27.34
CA ALA A 155 2.99 2.08 -27.57
C ALA A 155 3.53 0.98 -28.52
N ALA A 156 2.87 -0.18 -28.59
CA ALA A 156 3.21 -1.25 -29.52
C ALA A 156 2.85 -0.91 -30.98
N GLY A 157 1.87 -0.03 -31.21
CA GLY A 157 1.51 0.47 -32.55
C GLY A 157 1.08 -0.61 -33.53
N GLY A 158 0.50 -1.71 -33.04
CA GLY A 158 -0.01 -2.83 -33.86
C GLY A 158 1.06 -3.66 -34.60
N ARG A 159 2.35 -3.39 -34.39
CA ARG A 159 3.45 -4.13 -35.02
C ARG A 159 3.68 -5.43 -34.28
N ALA A 160 3.89 -6.53 -35.02
CA ALA A 160 4.18 -7.86 -34.47
C ALA A 160 5.30 -7.87 -33.40
N PHE A 161 6.20 -6.89 -33.45
CA PHE A 161 7.21 -6.64 -32.43
C PHE A 161 7.43 -5.13 -32.27
N SER A 162 7.34 -4.62 -31.03
CA SER A 162 7.63 -3.21 -30.71
C SER A 162 8.68 -3.10 -29.61
N ARG A 163 9.90 -2.69 -30.00
CA ARG A 163 10.94 -2.27 -29.04
C ARG A 163 10.46 -1.14 -28.14
N ARG A 164 9.60 -0.26 -28.67
CA ARG A 164 9.05 0.88 -27.92
C ARG A 164 8.19 0.39 -26.75
N ALA A 165 7.32 -0.59 -26.96
CA ALA A 165 6.50 -1.15 -25.90
C ALA A 165 7.36 -1.74 -24.77
N LEU A 166 8.39 -2.53 -25.12
CA LEU A 166 9.31 -3.09 -24.12
C LEU A 166 10.08 -1.99 -23.37
N LEU A 167 10.61 -0.98 -24.07
CA LEU A 167 11.32 0.13 -23.42
C LEU A 167 10.43 0.95 -22.47
N VAL A 168 9.15 1.11 -22.82
CA VAL A 168 8.18 1.90 -22.03
C VAL A 168 7.61 1.12 -20.85
N ALA A 169 7.59 -0.22 -20.89
CA ALA A 169 6.91 -1.03 -19.88
C ALA A 169 7.34 -0.76 -18.42
N PRO A 170 8.64 -0.65 -18.07
CA PRO A 170 9.06 -0.32 -16.70
C PRO A 170 8.58 1.04 -16.21
N PHE A 171 8.65 2.07 -17.06
CA PHE A 171 8.18 3.41 -16.73
C PHE A 171 6.66 3.45 -16.57
N LEU A 172 5.94 2.76 -17.46
CA LEU A 172 4.49 2.70 -17.42
C LEU A 172 3.97 1.96 -16.18
N TRP A 173 4.66 0.90 -15.75
CA TRP A 173 4.31 0.21 -14.51
C TRP A 173 4.41 1.12 -13.29
N VAL A 174 5.55 1.82 -13.15
CA VAL A 174 5.76 2.79 -12.08
C VAL A 174 4.72 3.93 -12.15
N ALA A 175 4.38 4.42 -13.35
CA ALA A 175 3.35 5.44 -13.52
C ALA A 175 1.97 4.95 -13.02
N VAL A 176 1.63 3.69 -13.28
CA VAL A 176 0.39 3.07 -12.81
C VAL A 176 0.39 2.89 -11.29
N GLU A 177 1.51 2.48 -10.71
CA GLU A 177 1.69 2.41 -9.25
C GLU A 177 1.58 3.79 -8.56
N LEU A 178 2.19 4.82 -9.15
CA LEU A 178 2.07 6.21 -8.69
C LEU A 178 0.62 6.70 -8.81
N ALA A 179 -0.05 6.40 -9.92
CA ALA A 179 -1.46 6.74 -10.10
C ALA A 179 -2.33 6.07 -9.04
N ARG A 180 -2.11 4.78 -8.75
CA ARG A 180 -2.80 4.04 -7.68
C ARG A 180 -2.57 4.67 -6.30
N THR A 181 -1.33 5.09 -6.03
CA THR A 181 -0.95 5.75 -4.78
C THR A 181 -1.64 7.10 -4.62
N ARG A 182 -1.67 7.92 -5.69
CA ARG A 182 -2.09 9.34 -5.62
C ARG A 182 -3.57 9.59 -5.92
N ILE A 183 -4.16 8.80 -6.81
CA ILE A 183 -5.53 9.00 -7.29
C ILE A 183 -6.50 8.20 -6.42
N THR A 184 -6.22 6.91 -6.20
CA THR A 184 -7.07 6.06 -5.36
C THR A 184 -6.71 6.12 -3.88
N GLY A 185 -5.45 6.42 -3.54
CA GLY A 185 -5.02 6.43 -2.14
C GLY A 185 -4.87 5.02 -1.56
N LEU A 186 -4.46 4.04 -2.37
CA LEU A 186 -4.24 2.67 -1.92
C LEU A 186 -2.97 2.06 -2.54
N PRO A 187 -1.78 2.43 -2.04
CA PRO A 187 -0.51 1.85 -2.47
C PRO A 187 -0.25 0.43 -1.93
N TRP A 188 -1.29 -0.38 -1.71
CA TRP A 188 -1.14 -1.72 -1.13
C TRP A 188 -0.34 -2.64 -2.06
N ASP A 189 0.69 -3.27 -1.53
CA ASP A 189 1.55 -4.23 -2.24
C ASP A 189 2.11 -3.64 -3.56
N LEU A 190 2.80 -2.50 -3.48
CA LEU A 190 3.65 -2.03 -4.59
C LEU A 190 4.72 -3.09 -4.91
N LEU A 191 5.02 -3.31 -6.18
CA LEU A 191 5.88 -4.41 -6.64
C LEU A 191 7.26 -4.38 -5.96
N GLY A 192 7.82 -3.19 -5.73
CA GLY A 192 9.08 -2.99 -5.03
C GLY A 192 9.10 -3.47 -3.57
N ILE A 193 7.95 -3.55 -2.89
CA ILE A 193 7.84 -4.06 -1.52
C ILE A 193 8.29 -5.51 -1.42
N ALA A 194 8.14 -6.29 -2.49
CA ALA A 194 8.64 -7.66 -2.55
C ALA A 194 10.13 -7.77 -2.21
N GLN A 195 10.93 -6.73 -2.46
CA GLN A 195 12.37 -6.75 -2.21
C GLN A 195 12.77 -6.27 -0.81
N VAL A 196 11.83 -6.05 0.12
CA VAL A 196 12.14 -5.53 1.47
C VAL A 196 13.18 -6.38 2.22
N ASP A 197 13.16 -7.70 2.06
CA ASP A 197 14.13 -8.61 2.68
C ASP A 197 15.45 -8.73 1.90
N ASN A 198 15.49 -8.29 0.65
CA ASN A 198 16.71 -8.22 -0.15
C ASN A 198 17.44 -6.91 0.20
N ILE A 199 17.87 -6.79 1.46
CA ILE A 199 18.43 -5.58 2.06
C ILE A 199 19.41 -4.84 1.14
N PRO A 200 20.41 -5.49 0.52
CA PRO A 200 21.37 -4.71 -0.22
C PRO A 200 20.83 -4.14 -1.55
N LEU A 201 19.79 -4.75 -2.13
CA LEU A 201 19.07 -4.18 -3.26
C LEU A 201 18.07 -3.12 -2.80
N ALA A 202 17.33 -3.41 -1.72
CA ALA A 202 16.30 -2.53 -1.18
C ALA A 202 16.81 -1.11 -0.88
N ARG A 203 18.12 -0.96 -0.60
CA ARG A 203 18.79 0.33 -0.40
C ARG A 203 18.68 1.30 -1.57
N VAL A 204 18.45 0.84 -2.80
CA VAL A 204 18.15 1.73 -3.94
C VAL A 204 16.97 2.64 -3.62
N ALA A 205 16.03 2.15 -2.80
CA ALA A 205 14.86 2.90 -2.36
C ALA A 205 15.20 4.15 -1.51
N THR A 206 16.39 4.25 -0.91
CA THR A 206 16.87 5.48 -0.24
C THR A 206 16.92 6.69 -1.17
N VAL A 207 17.12 6.46 -2.47
CA VAL A 207 17.22 7.50 -3.49
C VAL A 207 15.94 7.58 -4.32
N THR A 208 15.43 6.43 -4.75
CA THR A 208 14.33 6.36 -5.71
C THR A 208 12.95 6.19 -5.07
N GLY A 209 12.90 5.90 -3.77
CA GLY A 209 11.72 5.29 -3.15
C GLY A 209 11.53 3.83 -3.62
N VAL A 210 10.50 3.17 -3.08
CA VAL A 210 10.05 1.83 -3.49
C VAL A 210 9.83 1.69 -5.00
N TYR A 211 9.47 2.79 -5.68
CA TYR A 211 9.22 2.80 -7.12
C TYR A 211 10.44 2.46 -7.98
N GLY A 212 11.67 2.73 -7.52
CA GLY A 212 12.87 2.30 -8.25
C GLY A 212 13.06 0.78 -8.21
N LEU A 213 12.64 0.13 -7.12
CA LEU A 213 12.63 -1.33 -7.04
C LEU A 213 11.55 -1.91 -7.96
N SER A 214 10.35 -1.32 -7.98
CA SER A 214 9.30 -1.70 -8.94
C SER A 214 9.78 -1.57 -10.39
N PHE A 215 10.50 -0.49 -10.70
CA PHE A 215 11.10 -0.26 -12.01
C PHE A 215 12.09 -1.37 -12.39
N GLU A 216 13.00 -1.71 -11.48
CA GLU A 216 14.00 -2.76 -11.71
C GLU A 216 13.35 -4.13 -11.93
N ILE A 217 12.38 -4.51 -11.10
CA ILE A 217 11.66 -5.76 -11.24
C ILE A 217 10.97 -5.82 -12.60
N MET A 218 10.30 -4.74 -13.01
CA MET A 218 9.64 -4.67 -14.31
C MET A 218 10.66 -4.70 -15.47
N LEU A 219 11.85 -4.10 -15.30
CA LEU A 219 12.92 -4.14 -16.29
C LEU A 219 13.39 -5.58 -16.53
N VAL A 220 13.60 -6.37 -15.47
CA VAL A 220 13.96 -7.79 -15.58
C VAL A 220 12.85 -8.60 -16.25
N ASN A 221 11.59 -8.42 -15.83
CA ASN A 221 10.45 -9.09 -16.45
C ASN A 221 10.33 -8.74 -17.95
N THR A 222 10.61 -7.49 -18.29
CA THR A 222 10.63 -7.01 -19.68
C THR A 222 11.76 -7.67 -20.48
N ALA A 223 12.96 -7.82 -19.91
CA ALA A 223 14.07 -8.50 -20.55
C ALA A 223 13.76 -9.99 -20.80
N LEU A 224 13.12 -10.67 -19.84
CA LEU A 224 12.67 -12.06 -19.99
C LEU A 224 11.59 -12.20 -21.07
N ALA A 225 10.59 -11.30 -21.07
CA ALA A 225 9.57 -11.27 -22.11
C ALA A 225 10.18 -11.00 -23.50
N ALA A 226 11.13 -10.07 -23.59
CA ALA A 226 11.86 -9.78 -24.82
C ALA A 226 12.64 -11.01 -25.31
N ALA A 227 13.31 -11.73 -24.41
CA ALA A 227 14.08 -12.92 -24.72
C ALA A 227 13.23 -14.03 -25.35
N PHE A 228 12.01 -14.20 -24.84
CA PHE A 228 11.04 -15.16 -25.36
C PHE A 228 10.47 -14.75 -26.73
N LEU A 229 10.30 -13.44 -26.97
CA LEU A 229 9.67 -12.91 -28.17
C LEU A 229 10.65 -12.67 -29.35
N LEU A 230 11.95 -12.57 -29.08
CA LEU A 230 12.98 -12.21 -30.06
C LEU A 230 13.71 -13.41 -30.67
N ARG A 231 14.17 -13.25 -31.93
CA ARG A 231 15.14 -14.16 -32.56
C ARG A 231 16.46 -14.18 -31.77
N ARG A 232 17.12 -15.35 -31.74
CA ARG A 232 18.29 -15.65 -30.89
C ARG A 232 19.38 -14.58 -30.89
N ASP A 233 19.67 -13.94 -32.02
CA ASP A 233 20.79 -12.98 -32.12
C ASP A 233 20.51 -11.64 -31.42
N LYS A 234 19.26 -11.17 -31.46
CA LYS A 234 18.83 -9.92 -30.78
C LYS A 234 18.44 -10.15 -29.31
N CYS A 235 18.07 -11.39 -29.00
CA CYS A 235 17.79 -11.87 -27.65
C CYS A 235 19.03 -11.75 -26.75
N LYS A 236 20.22 -12.13 -27.23
CA LYS A 236 21.49 -12.03 -26.48
C LYS A 236 21.83 -10.61 -26.02
N ILE A 237 21.59 -9.60 -26.86
CA ILE A 237 21.91 -8.20 -26.53
C ILE A 237 20.95 -7.66 -25.46
N LEU A 238 19.65 -7.93 -25.58
CA LEU A 238 18.66 -7.44 -24.62
C LEU A 238 18.68 -8.21 -23.30
N LEU A 239 18.94 -9.52 -23.34
CA LEU A 239 19.25 -10.31 -22.15
C LEU A 239 20.54 -9.83 -21.49
N GLY A 240 21.60 -9.59 -22.26
CA GLY A 240 22.86 -9.07 -21.74
C GLY A 240 22.69 -7.69 -21.10
N ALA A 241 21.91 -6.79 -21.72
CA ALA A 241 21.60 -5.48 -21.17
C ALA A 241 20.71 -5.54 -19.93
N GLY A 242 19.69 -6.41 -19.91
CA GLY A 242 18.84 -6.62 -18.74
C GLY A 242 19.60 -7.26 -17.57
N LEU A 243 20.46 -8.24 -17.87
CA LEU A 243 21.34 -8.87 -16.89
C LEU A 243 22.38 -7.87 -16.39
N ALA A 244 22.98 -7.06 -17.26
CA ALA A 244 23.91 -6.01 -16.86
C ALA A 244 23.22 -4.94 -16.01
N ALA A 245 22.00 -4.51 -16.36
CA ALA A 245 21.24 -3.56 -15.56
C ALA A 245 20.90 -4.13 -14.17
N ALA A 246 20.45 -5.39 -14.12
CA ALA A 246 20.23 -6.10 -12.87
C ALA A 246 21.53 -6.25 -12.06
N LEU A 247 22.65 -6.60 -12.70
CA LEU A 247 23.95 -6.71 -12.02
C LEU A 247 24.46 -5.37 -11.49
N VAL A 248 24.26 -4.27 -12.22
CA VAL A 248 24.61 -2.91 -11.78
C VAL A 248 23.75 -2.49 -10.59
N LEU A 249 22.46 -2.79 -10.60
CA LEU A 249 21.56 -2.47 -9.48
C LEU A 249 21.87 -3.37 -8.26
N GLN A 250 22.29 -4.61 -8.50
CA GLN A 250 22.81 -5.51 -7.48
C GLN A 250 24.22 -5.14 -6.99
N ALA A 251 24.92 -4.19 -7.62
CA ALA A 251 26.21 -3.70 -7.12
C ALA A 251 26.06 -3.02 -5.75
N GLY A 252 24.84 -2.56 -5.39
CA GLY A 252 24.49 -2.12 -4.04
C GLY A 252 24.73 -3.19 -2.96
N ARG A 253 24.82 -4.48 -3.34
CA ARG A 253 25.25 -5.60 -2.46
C ARG A 253 26.68 -5.49 -1.98
N TRP A 254 27.53 -4.79 -2.70
CA TRP A 254 28.94 -4.65 -2.35
C TRP A 254 29.23 -3.40 -1.53
N ILE A 255 28.22 -2.57 -1.28
CA ILE A 255 28.32 -1.41 -0.41
C ILE A 255 27.78 -1.82 0.97
N SER A 256 28.63 -1.81 1.99
CA SER A 256 28.16 -2.05 3.36
C SER A 256 27.11 -1.00 3.76
N PRO A 257 26.03 -1.38 4.44
CA PRO A 257 25.10 -0.41 4.99
C PRO A 257 25.82 0.48 6.02
N PRO A 258 25.58 1.81 6.03
CA PRO A 258 26.05 2.65 7.10
C PRO A 258 25.49 2.09 8.41
N ARG A 259 26.32 2.10 9.46
CA ARG A 259 25.82 1.77 10.79
C ARG A 259 24.93 2.92 11.23
N LEU A 260 23.69 2.62 11.57
CA LEU A 260 22.81 3.54 12.28
C LEU A 260 23.01 3.28 13.78
N PRO A 261 23.92 3.97 14.48
CA PRO A 261 24.09 3.75 15.91
C PRO A 261 22.77 4.05 16.65
N SER A 262 22.39 3.20 17.58
CA SER A 262 21.34 3.48 18.56
C SER A 262 21.99 3.85 19.89
N THR A 263 21.57 4.98 20.46
CA THR A 263 22.05 5.49 21.75
C THR A 263 20.99 5.41 22.85
N HIS A 264 19.76 5.04 22.48
CA HIS A 264 18.59 4.99 23.35
C HIS A 264 17.93 3.60 23.25
N ALA A 265 17.20 3.22 24.29
CA ALA A 265 16.41 1.99 24.34
C ALA A 265 14.91 2.31 24.40
N ALA A 266 14.11 1.57 23.62
CA ALA A 266 12.66 1.68 23.63
C ALA A 266 11.99 0.37 24.05
N LEU A 267 10.90 0.47 24.81
CA LEU A 267 10.01 -0.63 25.16
C LEU A 267 8.72 -0.50 24.33
N LEU A 268 8.45 -1.49 23.49
CA LEU A 268 7.20 -1.56 22.72
C LEU A 268 6.25 -2.52 23.44
N VAL A 269 5.08 -2.01 23.83
CA VAL A 269 4.11 -2.75 24.64
C VAL A 269 3.09 -3.40 23.72
N GLN A 270 2.79 -4.68 23.96
CA GLN A 270 1.82 -5.45 23.19
C GLN A 270 0.99 -6.29 24.16
N GLU A 271 -0.27 -5.92 24.37
CA GLU A 271 -1.16 -6.56 25.35
C GLU A 271 -2.11 -7.59 24.71
N ASN A 272 -2.33 -7.51 23.39
CA ASN A 272 -3.30 -8.32 22.66
C ASN A 272 -4.76 -8.04 23.08
N ILE A 273 -5.16 -6.76 23.05
CA ILE A 273 -6.51 -6.32 23.38
C ILE A 273 -7.47 -6.78 22.27
N PRO A 274 -8.53 -7.56 22.56
CA PRO A 274 -9.51 -7.94 21.55
C PRO A 274 -10.29 -6.73 21.02
N ILE A 275 -10.75 -6.84 19.78
CA ILE A 275 -11.68 -5.87 19.18
C ILE A 275 -13.07 -6.11 19.77
N LEU A 276 -13.51 -5.19 20.63
CA LEU A 276 -14.79 -5.24 21.33
C LEU A 276 -15.76 -4.16 20.83
N GLN A 277 -17.07 -4.39 21.01
CA GLN A 277 -18.07 -3.37 20.74
C GLN A 277 -18.26 -2.46 21.96
N GLY A 278 -18.82 -1.27 21.78
CA GLY A 278 -18.91 -0.26 22.84
C GLY A 278 -19.56 -0.72 24.15
N ALA A 279 -20.57 -1.61 24.08
CA ALA A 279 -21.23 -2.14 25.29
C ALA A 279 -20.35 -3.14 26.08
N ASP A 280 -19.36 -3.74 25.43
CA ASP A 280 -18.46 -4.71 26.04
C ASP A 280 -17.30 -4.03 26.79
N TRP A 281 -17.05 -2.74 26.51
CA TRP A 281 -16.13 -1.88 27.26
C TRP A 281 -16.74 -1.47 28.61
N THR A 282 -16.86 -2.43 29.52
CA THR A 282 -17.25 -2.16 30.91
C THR A 282 -16.16 -1.38 31.64
N LYS A 283 -16.52 -0.68 32.71
CA LYS A 283 -15.57 0.05 33.56
C LYS A 283 -14.46 -0.89 34.08
N ASP A 284 -14.82 -2.07 34.56
CA ASP A 284 -13.87 -3.05 35.10
C ASP A 284 -12.91 -3.55 34.02
N TYR A 285 -13.40 -3.79 32.80
CA TYR A 285 -12.55 -4.22 31.68
C TYR A 285 -11.60 -3.10 31.24
N PHE A 286 -12.08 -1.86 31.16
CA PHE A 286 -11.28 -0.68 30.88
C PHE A 286 -10.16 -0.50 31.91
N GLU A 287 -10.49 -0.54 33.21
CA GLU A 287 -9.51 -0.42 34.30
C GLU A 287 -8.55 -1.62 34.35
N GLY A 288 -9.03 -2.82 34.00
CA GLY A 288 -8.21 -4.03 33.84
C GLY A 288 -7.17 -3.86 32.74
N THR A 289 -7.58 -3.41 31.57
CA THR A 289 -6.70 -3.12 30.42
C THR A 289 -5.61 -2.11 30.79
N LEU A 290 -5.98 -1.02 31.47
CA LEU A 290 -5.00 -0.03 31.96
C LEU A 290 -4.02 -0.62 32.98
N ARG A 291 -4.48 -1.52 33.85
CA ARG A 291 -3.65 -2.20 34.84
C ARG A 291 -2.64 -3.13 34.16
N ASP A 292 -3.06 -3.85 33.14
CA ASP A 292 -2.22 -4.81 32.41
C ASP A 292 -1.16 -4.08 31.56
N LEU A 293 -1.54 -3.03 30.82
CA LEU A 293 -0.59 -2.15 30.12
C LEU A 293 0.43 -1.53 31.07
N THR A 294 -0.02 -1.06 32.24
CA THR A 294 0.84 -0.52 33.28
C THR A 294 1.81 -1.59 33.78
N TRP A 295 1.31 -2.78 34.07
CA TRP A 295 2.13 -3.88 34.58
C TRP A 295 3.23 -4.27 33.58
N ILE A 296 2.89 -4.41 32.29
CA ILE A 296 3.86 -4.73 31.22
C ILE A 296 4.93 -3.62 31.12
N SER A 297 4.49 -2.35 31.17
CA SER A 297 5.38 -1.19 31.08
C SER A 297 6.37 -1.10 32.25
N LEU A 298 5.93 -1.48 33.46
CA LEU A 298 6.75 -1.44 34.67
C LEU A 298 7.57 -2.72 34.90
N ASN A 299 7.23 -3.83 34.24
CA ASN A 299 7.86 -5.14 34.44
C ASN A 299 8.31 -5.81 33.12
N PRO A 300 9.15 -5.14 32.29
CA PRO A 300 9.58 -5.69 31.02
C PRO A 300 10.40 -6.99 31.21
N PRO A 301 10.33 -7.99 30.31
CA PRO A 301 10.97 -9.30 30.49
C PRO A 301 12.48 -9.25 30.81
N ASP A 302 13.23 -8.32 30.21
CA ASP A 302 14.67 -8.12 30.44
C ASP A 302 15.02 -7.68 31.89
N SER A 303 14.05 -7.16 32.64
CA SER A 303 14.21 -6.85 34.08
C SER A 303 14.37 -8.11 34.94
N ARG A 304 13.92 -9.28 34.45
CA ARG A 304 13.98 -10.56 35.18
C ARG A 304 15.16 -11.44 34.77
N ALA A 305 15.59 -11.38 33.51
CA ALA A 305 16.71 -12.19 33.01
C ALA A 305 18.10 -11.72 33.52
N SER A 306 18.20 -10.47 33.98
CA SER A 306 19.44 -9.92 34.55
C SER A 306 19.76 -10.47 35.96
N ALA A 307 18.83 -11.19 36.59
CA ALA A 307 18.98 -11.68 37.97
C ALA A 307 19.76 -13.01 38.12
N SER A 308 20.19 -13.65 37.03
CA SER A 308 20.80 -14.99 37.05
C SER A 308 22.29 -15.06 36.65
N SER A 309 23.05 -13.96 36.72
CA SER A 309 24.50 -14.01 36.52
C SER A 309 25.27 -13.25 37.60
N ASP A 310 26.20 -13.97 38.25
CA ASP A 310 27.07 -13.57 39.37
C ASP A 310 28.09 -12.47 39.01
N SER A 311 27.63 -11.26 38.65
CA SER A 311 28.51 -10.10 38.56
C SER A 311 27.76 -8.79 38.82
N ALA A 312 28.12 -8.13 39.92
CA ALA A 312 27.92 -6.71 40.24
C ALA A 312 26.61 -6.06 39.73
N SER A 313 25.56 -6.13 40.56
CA SER A 313 24.28 -5.40 40.45
C SER A 313 23.54 -5.54 39.11
N PRO A 314 22.39 -6.24 39.05
CA PRO A 314 21.57 -6.23 37.85
C PRO A 314 21.04 -4.80 37.64
N LYS A 315 21.73 -4.00 36.82
CA LYS A 315 21.17 -2.74 36.34
C LYS A 315 20.00 -3.14 35.46
N SER A 316 18.78 -2.96 35.97
CA SER A 316 17.58 -3.00 35.14
C SER A 316 17.84 -2.13 33.91
N ARG A 317 17.58 -2.68 32.72
CA ARG A 317 17.71 -1.94 31.48
C ARG A 317 16.78 -0.72 31.57
N HIS A 318 17.36 0.48 31.60
CA HIS A 318 16.60 1.72 31.52
C HIS A 318 16.12 1.90 30.08
N PHE A 319 14.86 2.27 29.92
CA PHE A 319 14.24 2.57 28.64
C PHE A 319 13.96 4.07 28.59
N ASP A 320 14.37 4.72 27.51
CA ASP A 320 14.18 6.15 27.29
C ASP A 320 12.77 6.46 26.75
N LEU A 321 12.16 5.46 26.10
CA LEU A 321 10.87 5.56 25.45
C LEU A 321 10.03 4.30 25.69
N ILE A 322 8.77 4.47 26.05
CA ILE A 322 7.76 3.41 26.10
C ILE A 322 6.69 3.73 25.06
N VAL A 323 6.30 2.75 24.25
CA VAL A 323 5.32 2.94 23.18
C VAL A 323 4.17 1.96 23.40
N TRP A 324 2.98 2.50 23.63
CA TRP A 324 1.72 1.76 23.55
C TRP A 324 1.17 1.87 22.12
N PRO A 325 0.58 0.79 21.59
CA PRO A 325 0.13 0.73 20.21
C PRO A 325 -1.13 1.58 20.00
N GLU A 326 -1.61 1.62 18.76
CA GLU A 326 -3.01 2.01 18.49
C GLU A 326 -3.89 0.95 19.13
N SER A 327 -4.88 1.37 19.91
CA SER A 327 -5.69 0.47 20.74
C SER A 327 -7.15 0.51 20.31
N PRO A 328 -7.86 -0.63 20.30
CA PRO A 328 -9.31 -0.65 20.16
C PRO A 328 -10.04 -0.10 21.40
N ALA A 329 -9.32 0.20 22.48
CA ALA A 329 -9.87 0.76 23.70
C ALA A 329 -10.29 2.23 23.55
N PRO A 330 -11.36 2.67 24.25
CA PRO A 330 -11.86 4.04 24.19
C PRO A 330 -10.99 4.99 25.04
N PHE A 331 -9.69 5.04 24.78
CA PHE A 331 -8.72 5.86 25.52
C PHE A 331 -8.79 7.34 25.11
N TYR A 332 -9.78 8.06 25.64
CA TYR A 332 -9.96 9.48 25.35
C TYR A 332 -8.89 10.34 26.02
N THR A 333 -8.25 11.26 25.28
CA THR A 333 -7.21 12.15 25.81
C THR A 333 -7.71 13.08 26.93
N GLY A 334 -9.02 13.23 27.08
CA GLY A 334 -9.68 14.01 28.14
C GLY A 334 -10.11 13.20 29.36
N ASP A 335 -9.99 11.87 29.35
CA ASP A 335 -10.36 11.01 30.47
C ASP A 335 -9.27 11.04 31.56
N PRO A 336 -9.56 11.54 32.78
CA PRO A 336 -8.59 11.60 33.86
C PRO A 336 -8.03 10.22 34.24
N ALA A 337 -8.84 9.16 34.22
CA ALA A 337 -8.40 7.83 34.64
C ALA A 337 -7.30 7.29 33.72
N PHE A 338 -7.48 7.44 32.41
CA PHE A 338 -6.46 7.10 31.42
C PHE A 338 -5.22 7.99 31.55
N ARG A 339 -5.42 9.32 31.65
CA ARG A 339 -4.31 10.28 31.74
C ARG A 339 -3.42 10.03 32.95
N ASP A 340 -4.02 9.83 34.11
CA ASP A 340 -3.31 9.63 35.37
C ASP A 340 -2.47 8.35 35.33
N VAL A 341 -3.00 7.26 34.76
CA VAL A 341 -2.27 6.00 34.58
C VAL A 341 -1.04 6.20 33.70
N VAL A 342 -1.19 6.78 32.50
CA VAL A 342 -0.06 6.95 31.57
C VAL A 342 0.98 7.93 32.15
N SER A 343 0.53 9.02 32.78
CA SER A 343 1.40 9.96 33.47
C SER A 343 2.17 9.30 34.63
N ASN A 344 1.54 8.36 35.35
CA ASN A 344 2.21 7.61 36.41
C ASN A 344 3.24 6.62 35.85
N VAL A 345 2.95 5.95 34.73
CA VAL A 345 3.93 5.10 34.04
C VAL A 345 5.17 5.91 33.65
N ALA A 346 4.97 7.08 33.04
CA ALA A 346 6.07 7.96 32.65
C ALA A 346 6.94 8.39 33.85
N ARG A 347 6.30 8.81 34.96
CA ARG A 347 7.00 9.19 36.20
C ARG A 347 7.77 8.05 36.85
N GLN A 348 7.17 6.87 36.94
CA GLN A 348 7.79 5.72 37.61
C GLN A 348 8.95 5.13 36.81
N THR A 349 8.86 5.17 35.48
CA THR A 349 9.91 4.66 34.59
C THR A 349 10.97 5.71 34.27
N ASN A 350 10.69 7.00 34.56
CA ASN A 350 11.50 8.14 34.14
C ASN A 350 11.81 8.06 32.63
N ALA A 351 10.77 7.79 31.84
CA ALA A 351 10.84 7.59 30.40
C ALA A 351 9.78 8.45 29.69
N TRP A 352 10.03 8.76 28.42
CA TRP A 352 8.99 9.27 27.54
C TRP A 352 7.96 8.18 27.26
N VAL A 353 6.69 8.54 27.15
CA VAL A 353 5.63 7.58 26.79
C VAL A 353 4.87 8.08 25.57
N ILE A 354 4.76 7.23 24.55
CA ILE A 354 3.86 7.41 23.42
C ILE A 354 2.67 6.47 23.64
N THR A 355 1.45 6.98 23.47
CA THR A 355 0.25 6.14 23.59
C THR A 355 -0.78 6.46 22.52
N GLY A 356 -1.37 5.42 21.93
CA GLY A 356 -2.56 5.54 21.08
C GLY A 356 -3.77 6.02 21.90
N SER A 357 -4.56 6.92 21.32
CA SER A 357 -5.65 7.59 22.03
C SER A 357 -6.71 8.14 21.08
N LEU A 358 -7.90 8.39 21.62
CA LEU A 358 -8.96 9.14 20.97
C LEU A 358 -8.87 10.60 21.39
N GLY A 359 -8.43 11.43 20.46
CA GLY A 359 -8.30 12.86 20.67
C GLY A 359 -9.63 13.57 20.45
N VAL A 360 -9.98 14.51 21.34
CA VAL A 360 -11.25 15.25 21.25
C VAL A 360 -10.98 16.75 21.15
N ARG A 361 -11.71 17.44 20.27
CA ARG A 361 -11.76 18.91 20.21
C ARG A 361 -13.21 19.37 20.33
N ASN A 362 -13.54 20.01 21.45
CA ASN A 362 -14.85 20.60 21.66
C ASN A 362 -15.00 21.85 20.78
N ALA A 363 -16.08 21.93 20.01
CA ALA A 363 -16.40 23.08 19.17
C ALA A 363 -16.99 24.26 19.98
N SER A 364 -16.39 24.61 21.11
CA SER A 364 -16.85 25.73 21.97
C SER A 364 -16.76 27.13 21.31
N SER A 365 -16.38 27.21 20.04
CA SER A 365 -16.32 28.45 19.25
C SER A 365 -17.36 28.54 18.11
N SER A 366 -18.30 27.60 17.96
CA SER A 366 -19.42 27.71 17.00
C SER A 366 -20.61 26.81 17.38
N PRO A 367 -21.83 27.35 17.56
CA PRO A 367 -23.03 26.58 17.93
C PRO A 367 -23.51 25.53 16.91
N GLN A 368 -22.76 25.32 15.83
CA GLN A 368 -23.13 24.51 14.67
C GLN A 368 -22.13 23.38 14.36
N ARG A 369 -21.07 23.20 15.18
CA ARG A 369 -20.12 22.10 14.99
C ARG A 369 -20.23 21.08 16.12
N GLU A 370 -20.34 19.81 15.72
CA GLU A 370 -20.29 18.66 16.61
C GLU A 370 -18.90 18.51 17.24
N THR A 371 -18.81 17.76 18.34
CA THR A 371 -17.53 17.36 18.95
C THR A 371 -16.71 16.58 17.93
N GLU A 372 -15.50 17.05 17.65
CA GLU A 372 -14.61 16.42 16.68
C GLU A 372 -13.74 15.38 17.39
N VAL A 373 -13.75 14.15 16.88
CA VAL A 373 -12.94 13.02 17.39
C VAL A 373 -11.85 12.69 16.37
N TYR A 374 -10.67 12.34 16.86
CA TYR A 374 -9.48 12.04 16.07
C TYR A 374 -8.83 10.74 16.55
N ASN A 375 -8.39 9.89 15.62
CA ASN A 375 -7.43 8.84 15.93
C ASN A 375 -6.06 9.49 16.17
N SER A 376 -5.54 9.39 17.39
CA SER A 376 -4.44 10.23 17.87
C SER A 376 -3.36 9.42 18.57
N ALA A 377 -2.15 9.97 18.62
CA ALA A 377 -1.06 9.52 19.44
C ALA A 377 -0.60 10.66 20.34
N ALA A 378 -0.46 10.43 21.65
CA ALA A 378 0.00 11.43 22.59
C ALA A 378 1.43 11.15 23.06
N LEU A 379 2.18 12.21 23.35
CA LEU A 379 3.52 12.16 23.93
C LEU A 379 3.48 12.70 25.37
N ILE A 380 3.96 11.89 26.30
CA ILE A 380 4.03 12.18 27.72
C ILE A 380 5.50 12.25 28.13
N SER A 381 5.86 13.31 28.86
CA SER A 381 7.23 13.53 29.37
C SER A 381 7.52 12.65 30.60
N PRO A 382 8.80 12.48 30.97
CA PRO A 382 9.19 11.79 32.21
C PRO A 382 8.61 12.41 33.49
N SER A 383 8.20 13.70 33.49
CA SER A 383 7.48 14.33 34.60
C SER A 383 5.98 13.94 34.66
N GLY A 384 5.50 13.22 33.64
CA GLY A 384 4.10 12.83 33.46
C GLY A 384 3.24 13.91 32.82
N GLU A 385 3.83 14.91 32.15
CA GLU A 385 3.11 15.96 31.44
C GLU A 385 2.80 15.54 30.00
N TRP A 386 1.59 15.85 29.53
CA TRP A 386 1.19 15.58 28.14
C TRP A 386 1.66 16.74 27.26
N VAL A 387 2.81 16.58 26.61
CA VAL A 387 3.51 17.68 25.93
C VAL A 387 3.33 17.70 24.41
N GLY A 388 2.76 16.63 23.84
CA GLY A 388 2.56 16.54 22.39
C GLY A 388 1.40 15.63 22.02
N ARG A 389 0.85 15.88 20.83
CA ARG A 389 -0.20 15.06 20.21
C ARG A 389 -0.03 15.10 18.70
N TYR A 390 -0.15 13.93 18.08
CA TYR A 390 -0.27 13.75 16.63
C TYR A 390 -1.66 13.19 16.32
N ASP A 391 -2.34 13.80 15.37
CA ASP A 391 -3.64 13.34 14.87
C ASP A 391 -3.42 12.68 13.49
N LYS A 392 -3.98 11.49 13.29
CA LYS A 392 -3.88 10.74 12.04
C LYS A 392 -4.37 11.58 10.86
N VAL A 393 -3.53 11.72 9.84
CA VAL A 393 -3.82 12.55 8.66
C VAL A 393 -4.48 11.72 7.57
N HIS A 394 -3.96 10.51 7.33
CA HIS A 394 -4.53 9.58 6.35
C HIS A 394 -5.45 8.57 7.01
N LEU A 395 -6.75 8.83 6.89
CA LEU A 395 -7.79 7.94 7.42
C LEU A 395 -8.07 6.76 6.49
N VAL A 396 -8.44 5.62 7.06
CA VAL A 396 -8.87 4.40 6.36
C VAL A 396 -10.29 4.59 5.83
N PRO A 397 -10.51 4.50 4.50
CA PRO A 397 -11.86 4.56 3.93
C PRO A 397 -12.75 3.44 4.46
N PHE A 398 -14.01 3.76 4.77
CA PHE A 398 -15.03 2.86 5.31
C PHE A 398 -14.76 2.29 6.72
N GLY A 399 -13.54 2.39 7.23
CA GLY A 399 -13.20 2.11 8.63
C GLY A 399 -13.40 3.35 9.51
N GLU A 400 -12.73 4.45 9.16
CA GLU A 400 -12.63 5.67 9.97
C GLU A 400 -13.49 6.83 9.42
N TYR A 401 -13.91 6.76 8.15
CA TYR A 401 -14.81 7.73 7.53
C TYR A 401 -15.58 7.11 6.36
N VAL A 402 -16.71 7.72 5.98
CA VAL A 402 -17.50 7.29 4.80
C VAL A 402 -17.18 8.19 3.59
N PRO A 403 -16.49 7.68 2.55
CA PRO A 403 -16.28 8.42 1.31
C PRO A 403 -17.61 8.81 0.66
N PHE A 404 -17.70 10.04 0.12
CA PHE A 404 -18.88 10.54 -0.61
C PHE A 404 -20.20 10.40 0.18
N ARG A 405 -20.16 10.52 1.52
CA ARG A 405 -21.34 10.41 2.41
C ARG A 405 -22.59 11.12 1.90
N ARG A 406 -22.45 12.35 1.37
CA ARG A 406 -23.56 13.14 0.80
C ARG A 406 -24.23 12.50 -0.43
N ALA A 407 -23.49 11.71 -1.20
CA ALA A 407 -24.00 11.04 -2.40
C ALA A 407 -24.48 9.61 -2.13
N MET A 408 -24.04 8.97 -1.04
CA MET A 408 -24.31 7.56 -0.74
C MET A 408 -24.56 7.34 0.77
N PRO A 409 -25.65 7.89 1.34
CA PRO A 409 -25.92 7.86 2.78
C PRO A 409 -26.24 6.46 3.33
N PHE A 410 -26.59 5.49 2.47
CA PHE A 410 -26.80 4.09 2.87
C PHE A 410 -25.50 3.39 3.31
N MET A 411 -24.33 3.99 3.05
CA MET A 411 -23.01 3.46 3.43
C MET A 411 -22.64 3.75 4.90
N ASP A 412 -23.44 4.50 5.65
CA ASP A 412 -23.25 4.72 7.09
C ASP A 412 -23.30 3.39 7.89
N MET A 413 -23.87 2.33 7.32
CA MET A 413 -23.82 0.96 7.88
C MET A 413 -22.43 0.29 7.78
N LEU A 414 -21.47 0.86 7.03
CA LEU A 414 -20.16 0.26 6.80
C LEU A 414 -19.11 0.66 7.86
N THR A 415 -19.32 1.78 8.58
CA THR A 415 -18.41 2.24 9.65
C THR A 415 -18.83 1.65 10.99
N LYS A 416 -17.91 0.98 11.67
CA LYS A 416 -18.15 0.37 12.99
C LYS A 416 -17.25 0.88 14.10
N GLU A 417 -16.08 1.44 13.77
CA GLU A 417 -15.31 2.18 14.75
C GLU A 417 -15.95 3.55 15.03
N VAL A 418 -15.58 4.09 16.18
CA VAL A 418 -16.06 5.32 16.79
C VAL A 418 -16.05 6.50 15.80
N GLY A 419 -17.21 6.82 15.21
CA GLY A 419 -17.50 8.12 14.62
C GLY A 419 -16.79 8.49 13.31
N ASP A 420 -17.25 9.59 12.71
CA ASP A 420 -16.66 10.21 11.52
C ASP A 420 -15.37 10.94 11.97
N PHE A 421 -14.26 10.20 12.04
CA PHE A 421 -12.98 10.75 12.52
C PHE A 421 -12.57 11.94 11.66
N GLN A 422 -12.07 12.99 12.32
CA GLN A 422 -11.49 14.13 11.64
C GLN A 422 -10.02 13.87 11.30
N ARG A 423 -9.58 14.49 10.20
CA ARG A 423 -8.19 14.40 9.73
C ARG A 423 -7.29 15.35 10.51
N GLY A 424 -6.13 14.85 10.91
CA GLY A 424 -5.02 15.67 11.37
C GLY A 424 -4.52 16.62 10.28
N SER A 425 -3.80 17.66 10.68
CA SER A 425 -3.34 18.75 9.80
C SER A 425 -1.83 18.87 9.68
N SER A 426 -1.06 18.08 10.43
CA SER A 426 0.38 18.27 10.57
C SER A 426 1.13 16.94 10.56
N ARG A 427 2.23 16.89 9.81
CA ARG A 427 3.24 15.81 9.85
C ARG A 427 4.53 16.28 10.51
N MET A 428 4.42 17.18 11.49
CA MET A 428 5.56 17.64 12.28
C MET A 428 5.95 16.58 13.30
N PRO A 429 7.24 16.21 13.42
CA PRO A 429 7.72 15.31 14.46
C PRO A 429 7.45 15.90 15.85
N LEU A 430 7.10 15.04 16.81
CA LEU A 430 7.02 15.41 18.22
C LEU A 430 8.42 15.48 18.83
N ASP A 431 8.57 16.30 19.87
CA ASP A 431 9.85 16.56 20.53
C ASP A 431 9.89 15.87 21.90
N ALA A 432 10.71 14.82 22.01
CA ALA A 432 10.95 14.07 23.23
C ALA A 432 12.32 14.45 23.82
N GLY A 433 12.42 15.70 24.30
CA GLY A 433 13.65 16.19 24.96
C GLY A 433 14.83 16.37 24.00
N GLY A 434 14.57 16.86 22.79
CA GLY A 434 15.55 17.02 21.71
C GLY A 434 15.54 15.86 20.71
N ALA A 435 14.95 14.72 21.05
CA ALA A 435 14.73 13.62 20.12
C ALA A 435 13.45 13.86 19.29
N ARG A 436 13.59 13.98 17.97
CA ARG A 436 12.48 14.28 17.05
C ARG A 436 11.84 12.99 16.53
N ILE A 437 10.61 12.72 16.94
CA ILE A 437 9.90 11.46 16.65
C ILE A 437 8.81 11.69 15.59
N GLY A 438 8.93 11.01 14.45
CA GLY A 438 7.87 10.97 13.43
C GLY A 438 6.84 9.90 13.77
N LEU A 439 5.62 10.30 14.12
CA LEU A 439 4.53 9.39 14.46
C LEU A 439 3.70 9.02 13.24
N ILE A 440 3.48 7.72 13.04
CA ILE A 440 2.75 7.15 11.92
C ILE A 440 1.67 6.24 12.51
N ILE A 441 0.40 6.51 12.26
CA ILE A 441 -0.67 5.65 12.82
C ILE A 441 -1.14 4.66 11.75
N CYS A 442 -0.92 3.37 12.02
CA CYS A 442 -1.52 2.25 11.29
C CYS A 442 -1.26 2.35 9.78
N TYR A 443 -2.35 2.35 9.01
CA TYR A 443 -2.44 2.46 7.56
C TYR A 443 -1.63 3.62 6.95
N GLU A 444 -1.25 4.66 7.70
CA GLU A 444 -0.37 5.72 7.18
C GLU A 444 1.00 5.19 6.72
N SER A 445 1.44 4.05 7.27
CA SER A 445 2.73 3.43 6.97
C SER A 445 2.87 2.97 5.51
N ILE A 446 1.76 2.75 4.80
CA ILE A 446 1.81 2.26 3.42
C ILE A 446 2.09 3.37 2.41
N PHE A 447 2.00 4.65 2.81
CA PHE A 447 2.11 5.81 1.94
C PHE A 447 3.53 6.36 1.87
N PRO A 448 4.25 6.15 0.74
CA PRO A 448 5.67 6.43 0.74
C PRO A 448 6.04 7.90 0.90
N ASP A 449 5.28 8.74 0.23
CA ASP A 449 5.48 10.18 0.19
C ASP A 449 4.99 10.89 1.45
N GLU A 450 4.06 10.28 2.19
CA GLU A 450 3.57 10.83 3.45
C GLU A 450 4.57 10.59 4.57
N VAL A 451 5.08 9.35 4.69
CA VAL A 451 6.07 9.02 5.72
C VAL A 451 7.38 9.82 5.54
N ARG A 452 7.79 10.05 4.29
CA ARG A 452 8.97 10.88 4.00
C ARG A 452 8.87 12.30 4.56
N GLN A 453 7.67 12.86 4.71
CA GLN A 453 7.48 14.22 5.22
C GLN A 453 7.93 14.36 6.67
N PHE A 454 7.73 13.35 7.52
CA PHE A 454 8.23 13.39 8.91
C PHE A 454 9.75 13.55 8.95
N VAL A 455 10.45 12.82 8.09
CA VAL A 455 11.93 12.85 8.02
C VAL A 455 12.43 14.15 7.40
N ALA A 456 11.75 14.66 6.37
CA ALA A 456 12.01 15.99 5.82
C ALA A 456 11.81 17.11 6.87
N ASN A 457 10.87 16.92 7.79
CA ASN A 457 10.60 17.81 8.92
C ASN A 457 11.49 17.55 10.14
N GLY A 458 12.54 16.73 9.99
CA GLY A 458 13.58 16.52 11.00
C GLY A 458 13.39 15.32 11.91
N ALA A 459 12.51 14.36 11.58
CA ALA A 459 12.41 13.12 12.36
C ALA A 459 13.73 12.33 12.33
N GLN A 460 14.19 11.95 13.52
CA GLN A 460 15.38 11.13 13.76
C GLN A 460 15.04 9.66 13.96
N VAL A 461 13.81 9.37 14.40
CA VAL A 461 13.23 8.03 14.52
C VAL A 461 11.78 8.08 14.08
N LEU A 462 11.31 7.00 13.45
CA LEU A 462 9.91 6.81 13.11
C LEU A 462 9.27 5.86 14.12
N VAL A 463 8.06 6.17 14.57
CA VAL A 463 7.28 5.30 15.46
C VAL A 463 5.95 5.03 14.78
N ASN A 464 5.74 3.78 14.40
CA ASN A 464 4.46 3.29 13.92
C ASN A 464 3.69 2.65 15.07
N ILE A 465 2.50 3.16 15.35
CA ILE A 465 1.54 2.52 16.26
C ILE A 465 0.37 1.98 15.44
N SER A 466 -0.01 0.73 15.62
CA SER A 466 -1.05 0.09 14.79
C SER A 466 -1.90 -0.92 15.58
N ASN A 467 -3.11 -1.19 15.09
CA ASN A 467 -3.95 -2.30 15.50
C ASN A 467 -4.20 -3.24 14.31
N ASP A 468 -3.26 -4.15 14.05
CA ASP A 468 -3.39 -5.11 12.94
C ASP A 468 -4.40 -6.23 13.25
N GLY A 469 -5.00 -6.25 14.45
CA GLY A 469 -6.09 -7.14 14.82
C GLY A 469 -7.30 -7.03 13.88
N TRP A 470 -7.49 -5.89 13.20
CA TRP A 470 -8.54 -5.69 12.19
C TRP A 470 -8.37 -6.57 10.93
N TYR A 471 -7.18 -7.14 10.72
CA TYR A 471 -6.92 -8.07 9.64
C TYR A 471 -7.19 -9.53 9.99
N GLY A 472 -7.43 -9.83 11.28
CA GLY A 472 -7.53 -11.19 11.81
C GLY A 472 -6.28 -12.03 11.53
N ASP A 473 -6.41 -13.35 11.72
CA ASP A 473 -5.35 -14.30 11.39
C ASP A 473 -5.27 -14.54 9.87
N SER A 474 -4.71 -13.56 9.16
CA SER A 474 -4.56 -13.54 7.70
C SER A 474 -3.19 -13.03 7.28
N GLY A 475 -2.81 -13.15 6.01
CA GLY A 475 -1.53 -12.64 5.51
C GLY A 475 -1.38 -11.11 5.51
N ALA A 476 -2.45 -10.35 5.83
CA ALA A 476 -2.43 -8.90 5.67
C ALA A 476 -1.49 -8.18 6.66
N TYR A 477 -1.37 -8.66 7.90
CA TYR A 477 -0.41 -8.08 8.87
C TYR A 477 1.03 -8.20 8.36
N ALA A 478 1.36 -9.30 7.68
CA ALA A 478 2.69 -9.51 7.10
C ALA A 478 2.93 -8.59 5.90
N GLN A 479 1.90 -8.39 5.06
CA GLN A 479 1.92 -7.40 3.99
C GLN A 479 2.12 -5.98 4.54
N HIS A 480 1.39 -5.62 5.59
CA HIS A 480 1.49 -4.32 6.26
C HIS A 480 2.88 -4.10 6.86
N LEU A 481 3.40 -5.07 7.62
CA LEU A 481 4.74 -5.02 8.19
C LEU A 481 5.83 -4.83 7.12
N ASN A 482 5.74 -5.53 5.98
CA ASN A 482 6.71 -5.37 4.90
C ASN A 482 6.66 -3.96 4.29
N GLN A 483 5.49 -3.35 4.19
CA GLN A 483 5.32 -1.97 3.75
C GLN A 483 5.92 -0.98 4.76
N THR A 484 5.65 -1.20 6.05
CA THR A 484 6.22 -0.42 7.17
C THR A 484 7.74 -0.51 7.20
N ARG A 485 8.31 -1.72 7.06
CA ARG A 485 9.76 -1.94 7.00
C ARG A 485 10.41 -1.21 5.83
N MET A 486 9.75 -1.17 4.66
CA MET A 486 10.26 -0.42 3.51
C MET A 486 10.40 1.08 3.83
N ARG A 487 9.48 1.66 4.62
CA ARG A 487 9.58 3.07 5.05
C ARG A 487 10.87 3.37 5.80
N ALA A 488 11.33 2.44 6.64
CA ALA A 488 12.61 2.56 7.35
C ALA A 488 13.79 2.60 6.37
N ILE A 489 13.76 1.71 5.36
CA ILE A 489 14.79 1.62 4.32
C ILE A 489 14.85 2.90 3.48
N GLU A 490 13.72 3.40 2.97
CA GLU A 490 13.73 4.58 2.10
C GLU A 490 14.18 5.87 2.79
N ASN A 491 14.02 5.93 4.11
CA ASN A 491 14.35 7.13 4.86
C ASN A 491 15.70 7.04 5.61
N ASP A 492 16.35 5.87 5.62
CA ASP A 492 17.55 5.62 6.42
C ASP A 492 17.34 5.99 7.90
N ARG A 493 16.24 5.50 8.48
CA ARG A 493 15.84 5.77 9.86
C ARG A 493 15.48 4.49 10.59
N TRP A 494 15.76 4.46 11.89
CA TRP A 494 15.14 3.50 12.78
C TRP A 494 13.62 3.68 12.75
N LEU A 495 12.91 2.55 12.70
CA LEU A 495 11.46 2.51 12.82
C LEU A 495 11.08 1.55 13.95
N LEU A 496 10.32 2.06 14.90
CA LEU A 496 9.75 1.29 16.00
C LEU A 496 8.29 0.98 15.65
N SER A 497 7.94 -0.29 15.53
CA SER A 497 6.58 -0.71 15.16
C SER A 497 5.92 -1.37 16.37
N ALA A 498 4.97 -0.69 17.00
CA ALA A 498 4.20 -1.19 18.13
C ALA A 498 2.77 -1.53 17.67
N THR A 499 2.44 -2.82 17.68
CA THR A 499 1.11 -3.31 17.29
C THR A 499 0.37 -3.86 18.51
N ASN A 500 -0.97 -3.77 18.50
CA ASN A 500 -1.79 -4.35 19.56
C ASN A 500 -1.71 -5.88 19.62
N THR A 501 -1.75 -6.56 18.47
CA THR A 501 -1.74 -8.03 18.33
C THR A 501 -0.65 -8.49 17.39
#